data_AF-A0A969SSA7-F1
#
_entry.id   AF-A0A969SSA7-F1
#
_cell.length_a   1.000
_cell.length_b   1.000
_cell.length_c   1.000
_cell.angle_alpha   90.00
_cell.angle_beta   90.00
_cell.angle_gamma   90.00
#
_symmetry.space_group_name_H-M   'P 1'
#
loop_
_entity.id
_entity.type
_entity.pdbx_description
1 polymer ?
#
loop_
_entity_poly.entity_id
_entity_poly.type
_entity_poly.pdbx_seq_one_letter_code
_entity_poly.pdbx_strand_id
1 'polypeptide(L)'
;MKKFQKNTKGFKVLTDNGYRDFSGVACMGFKQVWRIELSNGFYLEATDTHKLIDGNGEILAIANANINDKVQSLTGTAHIISITKKGIEPVYDLIDVDSGHKYFTNGVLSHNCEFLSAEETLVSSMVLQNLKSKEPSRVDGLIRWYERPLPNRVYLLGLDPSTGTGGDRAAIQVFMLPEMRQIAEWCDNTSPPKLQVEVIHKMLNYIKSELSADLTQKQNPDESIYWTFENNGVGEAISSLVVEIGEEKFPGHFTHEPKRAGLRKGRRGLTTSFKPKIAACTKLKSLVESGRIELVSSPLVAELKNYIRSGQSFEAKSGSTDDLVSATLLIIRLAEIVRDFDPHMTEKLREVILLEGEEAEPLPFIMSVSF
;
A
#
# COMPACT_ATOMS: atom_id res chain seq x y z
N MET A 1 4.40 -2.50 18.42
CA MET A 1 4.66 -3.17 17.12
C MET A 1 4.06 -4.56 17.15
N LYS A 2 3.09 -4.87 16.29
CA LYS A 2 2.67 -6.27 16.05
C LYS A 2 3.88 -7.00 15.45
N LYS A 3 4.42 -8.02 16.14
CA LYS A 3 5.53 -8.82 15.60
C LYS A 3 4.94 -9.88 14.68
N PHE A 4 5.21 -9.78 13.38
CA PHE A 4 4.83 -10.80 12.39
C PHE A 4 6.02 -11.74 12.16
N GLN A 5 5.75 -13.04 12.21
CA GLN A 5 6.71 -14.08 11.89
C GLN A 5 6.23 -14.85 10.67
N LYS A 6 6.95 -14.70 9.56
CA LYS A 6 6.64 -15.39 8.31
C LYS A 6 6.80 -16.91 8.46
N ASN A 7 5.89 -17.66 7.86
CA ASN A 7 5.98 -19.10 7.74
C ASN A 7 7.00 -19.48 6.65
N THR A 8 8.27 -19.57 7.01
CA THR A 8 9.36 -19.94 6.09
C THR A 8 9.59 -21.45 5.99
N LYS A 9 8.97 -22.23 6.88
CA LYS A 9 9.15 -23.69 6.98
C LYS A 9 8.08 -24.48 6.23
N GLY A 10 7.14 -23.80 5.56
CA GLY A 10 6.06 -24.45 4.82
C GLY A 10 5.07 -25.21 5.71
N PHE A 11 4.87 -24.75 6.96
CA PHE A 11 3.87 -25.35 7.83
C PHE A 11 2.47 -25.15 7.25
N LYS A 12 1.58 -26.10 7.52
CA LYS A 12 0.16 -26.02 7.15
C LYS A 12 -0.69 -26.01 8.40
N VAL A 13 -1.82 -25.32 8.32
CA VAL A 13 -2.84 -25.32 9.37
C VAL A 13 -4.01 -26.19 8.96
N LEU A 14 -4.59 -26.92 9.91
CA LEU A 14 -5.78 -27.71 9.67
C LEU A 14 -7.02 -26.82 9.62
N THR A 15 -7.76 -26.88 8.52
CA THR A 15 -9.05 -26.20 8.33
C THR A 15 -10.18 -27.21 8.17
N ASP A 16 -11.41 -26.72 8.07
CA ASP A 16 -12.60 -27.51 7.71
C ASP A 16 -12.51 -28.13 6.30
N ASN A 17 -11.56 -27.66 5.48
CA ASN A 17 -11.29 -28.14 4.13
C ASN A 17 -9.91 -28.80 4.01
N GLY A 18 -9.36 -29.33 5.10
CA GLY A 18 -8.06 -30.02 5.16
C GLY A 18 -6.88 -29.11 5.50
N TYR A 19 -5.65 -29.60 5.32
CA TYR A 19 -4.44 -28.81 5.60
C TYR A 19 -4.21 -27.73 4.53
N ARG A 20 -4.10 -26.47 4.96
CA ARG A 20 -3.95 -25.30 4.09
C ARG A 20 -2.72 -24.47 4.46
N ASP A 21 -2.20 -23.76 3.47
CA ASP A 21 -1.08 -22.85 3.64
C ASP A 21 -1.53 -21.56 4.35
N PHE A 22 -0.58 -20.90 5.01
CA PHE A 22 -0.78 -19.62 5.68
C PHE A 22 0.53 -18.81 5.64
N SER A 23 0.42 -17.48 5.56
CA SER A 23 1.55 -16.55 5.40
C SER A 23 2.47 -16.49 6.62
N GLY A 24 1.92 -16.62 7.84
CA GLY A 24 2.69 -16.52 9.07
C GLY A 24 1.83 -16.32 10.31
N VAL A 25 2.48 -16.01 11.43
CA VAL A 25 1.83 -15.76 12.72
C VAL A 25 2.08 -14.31 13.13
N ALA A 26 1.02 -13.58 13.48
CA ALA A 26 1.12 -12.22 14.01
C ALA A 26 0.85 -12.21 15.52
N CYS A 27 1.77 -11.63 16.29
CA CYS A 27 1.53 -11.29 17.69
C CYS A 27 0.61 -10.06 17.74
N MET A 28 -0.58 -10.22 18.32
CA MET A 28 -1.63 -9.21 18.42
C MET A 28 -1.55 -8.40 19.72
N GLY A 29 -0.44 -8.54 20.46
CA GLY A 29 -0.16 -7.87 21.72
C GLY A 29 -0.73 -8.60 22.93
N PHE A 30 -0.61 -7.97 24.09
CA PHE A 30 -1.17 -8.46 25.35
C PHE A 30 -2.64 -8.05 25.44
N LYS A 31 -3.54 -9.03 25.57
CA LYS A 31 -4.98 -8.79 25.65
C LYS A 31 -5.60 -9.65 26.76
N GLN A 32 -6.78 -9.25 27.22
CA GLN A 32 -7.57 -10.07 28.12
C GLN A 32 -8.01 -11.37 27.41
N VAL A 33 -7.59 -12.51 27.96
CA VAL A 33 -7.91 -13.85 27.45
C VAL A 33 -9.02 -14.50 28.28
N TRP A 34 -9.86 -15.25 27.58
CA TRP A 34 -10.92 -16.10 28.09
C TRP A 34 -10.66 -17.53 27.64
N ARG A 35 -10.97 -18.49 28.51
CA ARG A 35 -10.93 -19.91 28.21
C ARG A 35 -12.35 -20.43 28.04
N ILE A 36 -12.61 -21.07 26.91
CA ILE A 36 -13.85 -21.80 26.62
C ILE A 36 -13.53 -23.28 26.60
N GLU A 37 -14.33 -24.09 27.28
CA GLU A 37 -14.22 -25.55 27.25
C GLU A 37 -15.51 -26.15 26.68
N LEU A 38 -15.34 -27.17 25.84
CA LEU A 38 -16.43 -27.87 25.16
C LEU A 38 -16.68 -29.24 25.79
N SER A 39 -17.92 -29.74 25.61
CA SER A 39 -18.37 -31.02 26.14
C SER A 39 -17.58 -32.24 25.65
N ASN A 40 -16.83 -32.11 24.55
CA ASN A 40 -15.96 -33.15 24.00
C ASN A 40 -14.49 -33.01 24.41
N GLY A 41 -14.18 -32.14 25.37
CA GLY A 41 -12.84 -31.97 25.93
C GLY A 41 -11.92 -31.02 25.14
N PHE A 42 -12.36 -30.51 23.99
CA PHE A 42 -11.64 -29.41 23.33
C PHE A 42 -11.84 -28.10 24.07
N TYR A 43 -10.90 -27.18 23.86
CA TYR A 43 -10.94 -25.87 24.49
C TYR A 43 -10.34 -24.82 23.58
N LEU A 44 -10.64 -23.55 23.84
CA LEU A 44 -10.03 -22.41 23.18
C LEU A 44 -9.64 -21.36 24.22
N GLU A 45 -8.45 -20.78 24.06
CA GLU A 45 -8.02 -19.61 24.81
C GLU A 45 -7.83 -18.45 23.84
N ALA A 46 -8.70 -17.44 23.94
CA ALA A 46 -8.70 -16.32 23.02
C ALA A 46 -9.33 -15.06 23.64
N THR A 47 -9.30 -13.95 22.90
CA THR A 47 -9.95 -12.70 23.33
C THR A 47 -11.47 -12.80 23.31
N ASP A 48 -12.16 -11.92 24.03
CA ASP A 48 -13.62 -11.78 23.98
C ASP A 48 -14.17 -11.51 22.57
N THR A 49 -13.43 -10.77 21.75
CA THR A 49 -13.80 -10.55 20.34
C THR A 49 -13.49 -11.73 19.43
N HIS A 50 -12.94 -12.83 19.95
CA HIS A 50 -12.55 -13.96 19.11
C HIS A 50 -13.77 -14.67 18.51
N LYS A 51 -13.68 -15.13 17.27
CA LYS A 51 -14.80 -15.65 16.49
C LYS A 51 -14.75 -17.17 16.40
N LEU A 52 -15.78 -17.81 16.93
CA LEU A 52 -16.08 -19.22 16.77
C LEU A 52 -17.03 -19.43 15.59
N ILE A 53 -17.14 -20.67 15.13
CA ILE A 53 -18.19 -21.11 14.22
C ILE A 53 -19.23 -21.91 15.00
N ASP A 54 -20.48 -21.48 14.97
CA ASP A 54 -21.57 -22.14 15.68
C ASP A 54 -22.02 -23.44 14.98
N GLY A 55 -22.93 -24.18 15.61
CA GLY A 55 -23.46 -25.44 15.08
C GLY A 55 -24.17 -25.34 13.73
N ASN A 56 -24.58 -24.14 13.30
CA ASN A 56 -25.22 -23.86 12.02
C ASN A 56 -24.23 -23.34 10.97
N GLY A 57 -22.98 -23.05 11.35
CA GLY A 57 -21.96 -22.48 10.48
C GLY A 57 -21.85 -20.95 10.52
N GLU A 58 -22.55 -20.29 11.44
CA GLU A 58 -22.52 -18.84 11.62
C GLU A 58 -21.41 -18.39 12.59
N ILE A 59 -21.04 -17.11 12.54
CA ILE A 59 -19.99 -16.54 13.40
C ILE A 59 -20.55 -16.25 14.79
N LEU A 60 -19.90 -16.78 15.82
CA LEU A 60 -20.19 -16.51 17.23
C LEU A 60 -18.97 -15.88 17.92
N ALA A 61 -19.05 -14.62 18.33
CA ALA A 61 -17.99 -14.01 19.13
C ALA A 61 -18.02 -14.53 20.57
N ILE A 62 -16.85 -14.73 21.20
CA ILE A 62 -16.75 -15.21 22.59
C ILE A 62 -17.55 -14.33 23.57
N ALA A 63 -17.54 -13.01 23.38
CA ALA A 63 -18.28 -12.05 24.20
C ALA A 63 -19.81 -12.31 24.20
N ASN A 64 -20.32 -12.97 23.16
CA ASN A 64 -21.73 -13.28 22.99
C ASN A 64 -22.04 -14.77 23.24
N ALA A 65 -21.03 -15.59 23.55
CA ALA A 65 -21.18 -17.01 23.76
C ALA A 65 -21.72 -17.31 25.17
N ASN A 66 -22.60 -18.28 25.26
CA ASN A 66 -23.24 -18.75 26.49
C ASN A 66 -22.97 -20.23 26.73
N ILE A 67 -23.12 -20.66 27.98
CA ILE A 67 -23.11 -22.10 28.31
C ILE A 67 -24.25 -22.78 27.53
N ASN A 68 -23.96 -23.96 26.99
CA ASN A 68 -24.79 -24.76 26.08
C ASN A 68 -24.85 -24.31 24.62
N ASP A 69 -24.23 -23.19 24.24
CA ASP A 69 -24.11 -22.82 22.82
C ASP A 69 -23.31 -23.90 22.07
N LYS A 70 -23.82 -24.26 20.90
CA LYS A 70 -23.22 -25.29 20.04
C LYS A 70 -22.18 -24.67 19.11
N VAL A 71 -20.98 -25.22 19.09
CA VAL A 71 -19.87 -24.76 18.25
C VAL A 71 -19.21 -25.93 17.51
N GLN A 72 -18.66 -25.65 16.34
CA GLN A 72 -17.97 -26.64 15.53
C GLN A 72 -16.58 -26.96 16.11
N SER A 73 -16.27 -28.25 16.11
CA SER A 73 -14.99 -28.78 16.58
C SER A 73 -14.51 -29.90 15.65
N LEU A 74 -13.29 -30.38 15.88
CA LEU A 74 -12.65 -31.38 15.05
C LEU A 74 -13.42 -32.72 14.99
N THR A 75 -14.22 -33.03 16.01
CA THR A 75 -15.05 -34.24 16.08
C THR A 75 -16.54 -33.96 15.83
N GLY A 76 -16.86 -32.82 15.22
CA GLY A 76 -18.24 -32.36 15.00
C GLY A 76 -18.68 -31.31 16.02
N THR A 77 -19.99 -31.03 16.06
CA THR A 77 -20.56 -29.99 16.91
C THR A 77 -20.58 -30.40 18.38
N ALA A 78 -20.06 -29.56 19.27
CA ALA A 78 -20.07 -29.74 20.73
C ALA A 78 -20.64 -28.50 21.42
N HIS A 79 -21.11 -28.62 22.66
CA HIS A 79 -21.66 -27.48 23.40
C HIS A 79 -20.64 -26.93 24.40
N ILE A 80 -20.71 -25.62 24.65
CA ILE A 80 -19.86 -24.95 25.64
C ILE A 80 -20.28 -25.35 27.05
N ILE A 81 -19.34 -25.84 27.84
CA ILE A 81 -19.55 -26.24 29.25
C ILE A 81 -18.96 -25.26 30.25
N SER A 82 -17.99 -24.44 29.83
CA SER A 82 -17.34 -23.47 30.70
C SER A 82 -16.82 -22.27 29.89
N ILE A 83 -16.99 -21.06 30.43
CA ILE A 83 -16.38 -19.82 29.94
C ILE A 83 -15.75 -19.13 31.15
N THR A 84 -14.42 -19.08 31.20
CA THR A 84 -13.68 -18.55 32.35
C THR A 84 -12.73 -17.45 31.92
N LYS A 85 -12.77 -16.31 32.62
CA LYS A 85 -11.79 -15.23 32.43
C LYS A 85 -10.44 -15.67 32.98
N LYS A 86 -9.38 -15.61 32.17
CA LYS A 86 -8.02 -15.99 32.57
C LYS A 86 -7.23 -14.79 33.09
N GLY A 87 -6.61 -14.05 32.18
CA GLY A 87 -5.71 -12.94 32.50
C GLY A 87 -5.30 -12.21 31.23
N ILE A 88 -4.35 -11.27 31.37
CA ILE A 88 -3.78 -10.57 30.23
C ILE A 88 -2.58 -11.38 29.73
N GLU A 89 -2.67 -11.87 28.50
CA GLU A 89 -1.67 -12.75 27.90
C GLU A 89 -1.35 -12.31 26.46
N PRO A 90 -0.17 -12.65 25.93
CA PRO A 90 0.13 -12.38 24.52
C PRO A 90 -0.71 -13.28 23.63
N VAL A 91 -1.44 -12.68 22.70
CA VAL A 91 -2.30 -13.40 21.75
C VAL A 91 -1.70 -13.40 20.35
N TYR A 92 -1.96 -14.45 19.59
CA TYR A 92 -1.41 -14.68 18.26
C TYR A 92 -2.52 -15.06 17.28
N ASP A 93 -2.40 -14.64 16.03
CA ASP A 93 -3.33 -15.01 14.96
C ASP A 93 -2.55 -15.48 13.72
N LEU A 94 -3.14 -16.39 12.94
CA LEU A 94 -2.58 -16.82 11.66
C LEU A 94 -2.96 -15.82 10.57
N ILE A 95 -2.04 -15.51 9.66
CA ILE A 95 -2.26 -14.56 8.57
C ILE A 95 -2.42 -15.31 7.26
N ASP A 96 -3.38 -14.87 6.43
CA ASP A 96 -3.70 -15.41 5.11
C ASP A 96 -3.85 -16.94 5.07
N VAL A 97 -4.68 -17.49 5.96
CA VAL A 97 -5.05 -18.91 5.88
C VAL A 97 -5.85 -19.15 4.61
N ASP A 98 -5.31 -19.95 3.70
CA ASP A 98 -5.97 -20.32 2.44
C ASP A 98 -7.31 -21.02 2.70
N SER A 99 -8.30 -20.73 1.86
CA SER A 99 -9.66 -21.34 1.90
C SER A 99 -10.54 -20.89 3.07
N GLY A 100 -10.78 -19.56 3.18
CA GLY A 100 -11.90 -19.03 3.93
C GLY A 100 -11.63 -18.68 5.39
N HIS A 101 -10.36 -18.43 5.75
CA HIS A 101 -9.95 -17.86 7.05
C HIS A 101 -10.45 -18.62 8.29
N LYS A 102 -10.78 -19.90 8.14
CA LYS A 102 -11.20 -20.78 9.23
C LYS A 102 -10.11 -21.80 9.49
N TYR A 103 -9.82 -22.06 10.76
CA TYR A 103 -8.83 -23.05 11.15
C TYR A 103 -9.11 -23.59 12.56
N PHE A 104 -8.64 -24.79 12.83
CA PHE A 104 -8.78 -25.40 14.15
C PHE A 104 -7.69 -24.91 15.10
N THR A 105 -8.11 -24.44 16.28
CA THR A 105 -7.24 -24.11 17.40
C THR A 105 -7.64 -24.98 18.57
N ASN A 106 -6.73 -25.84 19.05
CA ASN A 106 -7.00 -26.79 20.14
C ASN A 106 -8.28 -27.62 19.92
N GLY A 107 -8.56 -27.95 18.65
CA GLY A 107 -9.73 -28.73 18.22
C GLY A 107 -11.03 -27.96 18.07
N VAL A 108 -11.05 -26.64 18.35
CA VAL A 108 -12.22 -25.77 18.14
C VAL A 108 -12.08 -25.02 16.82
N LEU A 109 -13.13 -25.03 15.98
CA LEU A 109 -13.10 -24.30 14.72
C LEU A 109 -13.23 -22.80 14.99
N SER A 110 -12.15 -22.08 14.73
CA SER A 110 -12.06 -20.64 14.84
C SER A 110 -12.17 -20.01 13.46
N HIS A 111 -12.78 -18.84 13.41
CA HIS A 111 -12.61 -17.91 12.32
C HIS A 111 -11.51 -16.92 12.71
N ASN A 112 -10.61 -16.63 11.79
CA ASN A 112 -9.62 -15.58 11.97
C ASN A 112 -10.32 -14.28 12.39
N CYS A 113 -9.80 -13.64 13.44
CA CYS A 113 -10.43 -12.45 14.02
C CYS A 113 -10.07 -11.17 13.30
N GLU A 114 -9.25 -11.27 12.25
CA GLU A 114 -9.16 -10.25 11.23
C GLU A 114 -10.36 -10.35 10.25
N PHE A 115 -11.58 -10.25 10.81
CA PHE A 115 -12.67 -9.59 10.10
C PHE A 115 -12.63 -8.14 10.55
N LEU A 116 -12.05 -7.32 9.69
CA LEU A 116 -12.03 -5.87 9.84
C LEU A 116 -13.45 -5.34 9.61
N SER A 117 -14.27 -5.35 10.66
CA SER A 117 -15.53 -4.60 10.69
C SER A 117 -15.31 -3.10 10.93
N ALA A 118 -14.07 -2.63 10.77
CA ALA A 118 -13.77 -1.29 10.29
C ALA A 118 -13.05 -1.49 8.95
N GLU A 119 -13.54 -0.91 7.86
CA GLU A 119 -12.83 -0.92 6.58
C GLU A 119 -11.36 -0.52 6.82
N GLU A 120 -10.45 -1.46 6.64
CA GLU A 120 -9.07 -1.28 7.08
C GLU A 120 -8.36 -0.36 6.10
N THR A 121 -8.06 0.86 6.53
CA THR A 121 -7.33 1.82 5.69
C THR A 121 -5.91 1.33 5.43
N LEU A 122 -5.35 1.63 4.26
CA LEU A 122 -3.98 1.26 3.88
C LEU A 122 -2.96 1.69 4.95
N VAL A 123 -3.09 2.92 5.44
CA VAL A 123 -2.28 3.50 6.51
C VAL A 123 -3.06 3.47 7.82
N SER A 124 -2.39 3.23 8.95
CA SER A 124 -3.06 3.23 10.25
C SER A 124 -3.76 4.57 10.56
N SER A 125 -4.94 4.51 11.18
CA SER A 125 -5.75 5.69 11.48
C SER A 125 -5.02 6.71 12.36
N MET A 126 -4.15 6.26 13.28
CA MET A 126 -3.34 7.13 14.12
C MET A 126 -2.36 7.99 13.30
N VAL A 127 -1.73 7.41 12.28
CA VAL A 127 -0.84 8.16 11.38
C VAL A 127 -1.65 9.11 10.50
N LEU A 128 -2.78 8.65 9.95
CA LEU A 128 -3.67 9.47 9.12
C LEU A 128 -4.24 10.70 9.86
N GLN A 129 -4.47 10.61 11.17
CA GLN A 129 -4.91 11.73 12.00
C GLN A 129 -3.82 12.80 12.18
N ASN A 130 -2.55 12.40 12.10
CA ASN A 130 -1.40 13.28 12.28
C ASN A 130 -0.89 13.89 10.97
N LEU A 131 -1.37 13.44 9.81
CA LEU A 131 -1.06 14.06 8.53
C LEU A 131 -1.61 15.49 8.48
N LYS A 132 -0.73 16.45 8.24
CA LYS A 132 -1.08 17.87 8.12
C LYS A 132 -1.00 18.31 6.66
N SER A 133 -2.15 18.67 6.12
CA SER A 133 -2.23 19.30 4.81
C SER A 133 -1.69 20.73 4.85
N LYS A 134 -1.22 21.23 3.70
CA LYS A 134 -0.81 22.61 3.47
C LYS A 134 -1.65 23.20 2.36
N GLU A 135 -1.90 24.51 2.44
CA GLU A 135 -2.49 25.24 1.31
C GLU A 135 -1.47 25.34 0.16
N PRO A 136 -1.91 25.32 -1.11
CA PRO A 136 -1.02 25.52 -2.24
C PRO A 136 -0.35 26.90 -2.16
N SER A 137 0.97 26.94 -2.32
CA SER A 137 1.74 28.18 -2.48
C SER A 137 1.40 28.94 -3.76
N ARG A 138 0.94 28.23 -4.79
CA ARG A 138 0.52 28.78 -6.09
C ARG A 138 -0.52 27.88 -6.75
N VAL A 139 -1.48 28.49 -7.44
CA VAL A 139 -2.52 27.81 -8.22
C VAL A 139 -2.51 28.31 -9.66
N ASP A 140 -2.33 27.41 -10.62
CA ASP A 140 -2.31 27.71 -12.06
C ASP A 140 -3.44 26.98 -12.79
N GLY A 141 -4.64 27.57 -12.80
CA GLY A 141 -5.84 26.86 -13.24
C GLY A 141 -6.19 25.78 -12.23
N LEU A 142 -6.16 24.51 -12.65
CA LEU A 142 -6.41 23.36 -11.76
C LEU A 142 -5.13 22.76 -11.15
N ILE A 143 -3.95 23.27 -11.54
CA ILE A 143 -2.68 22.80 -10.99
C ILE A 143 -2.45 23.49 -9.65
N ARG A 144 -2.17 22.71 -8.60
CA ARG A 144 -1.85 23.19 -7.26
C ARG A 144 -0.38 22.90 -6.96
N TRP A 145 0.42 23.95 -6.76
CA TRP A 145 1.83 23.88 -6.36
C TRP A 145 1.95 24.17 -4.87
N TYR A 146 2.47 23.21 -4.11
CA TYR A 146 2.73 23.34 -2.68
C TYR A 146 4.13 23.87 -2.38
N GLU A 147 5.08 23.60 -3.27
CA GLU A 147 6.45 24.10 -3.18
C GLU A 147 6.97 24.46 -4.58
N ARG A 148 7.81 25.50 -4.64
CA ARG A 148 8.51 25.88 -5.87
C ARG A 148 9.63 24.86 -6.13
N PRO A 149 9.80 24.34 -7.35
CA PRO A 149 10.94 23.51 -7.69
C PRO A 149 12.26 24.21 -7.37
N LEU A 150 13.16 23.49 -6.70
CA LEU A 150 14.50 23.93 -6.30
C LEU A 150 15.59 23.24 -7.14
N PRO A 151 16.69 23.94 -7.46
CA PRO A 151 17.87 23.33 -8.08
C PRO A 151 18.47 22.17 -7.24
N ASN A 152 19.29 21.31 -7.85
CA ASN A 152 19.89 20.12 -7.21
C ASN A 152 18.88 19.17 -6.53
N ARG A 153 17.75 18.92 -7.18
CA ARG A 153 16.72 17.98 -6.74
C ARG A 153 16.22 17.20 -7.93
N VAL A 154 15.72 15.98 -7.68
CA VAL A 154 15.13 15.15 -8.72
C VAL A 154 13.61 15.18 -8.59
N TYR A 155 12.90 15.24 -9.71
CA TYR A 155 11.46 15.38 -9.77
C TYR A 155 10.83 14.18 -10.45
N LEU A 156 9.79 13.65 -9.83
CA LEU A 156 8.99 12.55 -10.34
C LEU A 156 7.59 13.07 -10.66
N LEU A 157 7.10 12.82 -11.88
CA LEU A 157 5.74 13.13 -12.29
C LEU A 157 5.02 11.87 -12.77
N GLY A 158 3.83 11.61 -12.24
CA GLY A 158 3.01 10.46 -12.60
C GLY A 158 1.58 10.88 -12.93
N LEU A 159 1.08 10.48 -14.10
CA LEU A 159 -0.33 10.63 -14.51
C LEU A 159 -1.08 9.30 -14.37
N ASP A 160 -2.16 9.29 -13.61
CA ASP A 160 -3.23 8.29 -13.73
C ASP A 160 -4.32 8.87 -14.66
N PRO A 161 -4.44 8.39 -15.91
CA PRO A 161 -5.28 9.02 -16.92
C PRO A 161 -6.72 8.51 -16.88
N SER A 162 -7.66 9.39 -17.21
CA SER A 162 -9.08 9.04 -17.40
C SER A 162 -9.61 9.53 -18.75
N THR A 163 -10.82 9.12 -19.12
CA THR A 163 -11.44 9.52 -20.40
C THR A 163 -11.85 11.00 -20.45
N GLY A 164 -12.00 11.67 -19.30
CA GLY A 164 -12.48 13.05 -19.24
C GLY A 164 -13.99 13.23 -19.48
N THR A 165 -14.80 12.19 -19.25
CA THR A 165 -16.25 12.19 -19.53
C THR A 165 -17.12 12.48 -18.30
N GLY A 166 -16.55 13.01 -17.21
CA GLY A 166 -17.24 13.29 -15.96
C GLY A 166 -17.36 12.10 -14.99
N GLY A 167 -16.82 10.93 -15.36
CA GLY A 167 -16.69 9.76 -14.49
C GLY A 167 -15.44 9.86 -13.62
N ASP A 168 -14.55 8.85 -13.74
CA ASP A 168 -13.26 8.81 -13.05
C ASP A 168 -12.40 10.04 -13.36
N ARG A 169 -11.63 10.50 -12.38
CA ARG A 169 -10.78 11.69 -12.56
C ARG A 169 -9.43 11.26 -13.09
N ALA A 170 -8.86 12.07 -13.97
CA ALA A 170 -7.44 12.00 -14.22
C ALA A 170 -6.70 12.72 -13.09
N ALA A 171 -5.56 12.20 -12.68
CA ALA A 171 -4.78 12.75 -11.57
C ALA A 171 -3.29 12.76 -11.91
N ILE A 172 -2.63 13.89 -11.62
CA ILE A 172 -1.19 14.03 -11.72
C ILE A 172 -0.63 14.32 -10.34
N GLN A 173 0.42 13.61 -9.97
CA GLN A 173 1.21 13.87 -8.78
C GLN A 173 2.63 14.26 -9.17
N VAL A 174 3.23 15.20 -8.43
CA VAL A 174 4.64 15.57 -8.57
C VAL A 174 5.33 15.53 -7.22
N PHE A 175 6.41 14.75 -7.15
CA PHE A 175 7.23 14.58 -5.96
C PHE A 175 8.66 15.01 -6.22
N MET A 176 9.31 15.55 -5.20
CA MET A 176 10.74 15.85 -5.20
C MET A 176 11.52 14.85 -4.34
N LEU A 177 12.73 14.52 -4.79
CA LEU A 177 13.73 13.70 -4.12
C LEU A 177 14.94 14.55 -3.74
N PRO A 178 15.64 14.23 -2.64
CA PRO A 178 15.54 12.97 -1.89
C PRO A 178 14.47 12.94 -0.79
N GLU A 179 13.83 14.05 -0.47
CA GLU A 179 12.90 14.16 0.67
C GLU A 179 11.58 13.40 0.47
N MET A 180 11.32 12.87 -0.73
CA MET A 180 10.05 12.26 -1.13
C MET A 180 8.85 13.13 -0.73
N ARG A 181 8.94 14.42 -1.07
CA ARG A 181 7.93 15.42 -0.71
C ARG A 181 7.04 15.70 -1.90
N GLN A 182 5.73 15.70 -1.68
CA GLN A 182 4.76 16.13 -2.67
C GLN A 182 4.88 17.66 -2.89
N ILE A 183 5.12 18.08 -4.13
CA ILE A 183 5.30 19.50 -4.47
C ILE A 183 4.20 20.06 -5.36
N ALA A 184 3.48 19.22 -6.10
CA ALA A 184 2.35 19.64 -6.90
C ALA A 184 1.39 18.51 -7.21
N GLU A 185 0.17 18.87 -7.57
CA GLU A 185 -0.81 17.95 -8.13
C GLU A 185 -1.78 18.65 -9.10
N TRP A 186 -2.47 17.85 -9.89
CA TRP A 186 -3.59 18.27 -10.72
C TRP A 186 -4.63 17.14 -10.74
N CYS A 187 -5.92 17.48 -10.78
CA CYS A 187 -6.98 16.49 -10.84
C CYS A 187 -8.23 17.06 -11.51
N ASP A 188 -8.81 16.32 -12.45
CA ASP A 188 -10.05 16.71 -13.14
C ASP A 188 -10.73 15.49 -13.80
N ASN A 189 -12.07 15.45 -13.85
CA ASN A 189 -12.83 14.40 -14.57
C ASN A 189 -13.40 14.83 -15.92
N THR A 190 -13.22 16.09 -16.33
CA THR A 190 -13.77 16.61 -17.60
C THR A 190 -12.70 16.84 -18.68
N SER A 191 -11.44 16.72 -18.31
CA SER A 191 -10.30 16.97 -19.18
C SER A 191 -10.03 15.75 -20.06
N PRO A 192 -10.18 15.83 -21.39
CA PRO A 192 -9.88 14.72 -22.28
C PRO A 192 -8.37 14.41 -22.29
N PRO A 193 -7.94 13.23 -22.77
CA PRO A 193 -6.53 12.81 -22.80
C PRO A 193 -5.58 13.84 -23.39
N LYS A 194 -6.00 14.56 -24.44
CA LYS A 194 -5.21 15.64 -25.04
C LYS A 194 -4.87 16.76 -24.04
N LEU A 195 -5.86 17.21 -23.27
CA LEU A 195 -5.65 18.25 -22.27
C LEU A 195 -4.77 17.73 -21.11
N GLN A 196 -4.91 16.47 -20.73
CA GLN A 196 -4.04 15.85 -19.72
C GLN A 196 -2.56 15.87 -20.17
N VAL A 197 -2.28 15.58 -21.44
CA VAL A 197 -0.92 15.68 -22.02
C VAL A 197 -0.41 17.13 -22.03
N GLU A 198 -1.27 18.10 -22.35
CA GLU A 198 -0.92 19.53 -22.28
C GLU A 198 -0.60 19.97 -20.83
N VAL A 199 -1.31 19.43 -19.84
CA VAL A 199 -1.03 19.68 -18.42
C VAL A 199 0.32 19.09 -18.02
N ILE A 200 0.65 17.85 -18.41
CA ILE A 200 1.98 17.26 -18.20
C ILE A 200 3.05 18.18 -18.81
N HIS A 201 2.89 18.55 -20.08
CA HIS A 201 3.84 19.39 -20.79
C HIS A 201 4.07 20.73 -20.08
N LYS A 202 2.99 21.37 -19.63
CA LYS A 202 3.04 22.62 -18.86
C LYS A 202 3.80 22.46 -17.54
N MET A 203 3.51 21.40 -16.77
CA MET A 203 4.17 21.15 -15.48
C MET A 203 5.65 20.85 -15.64
N LEU A 204 6.03 20.01 -16.61
CA LEU A 204 7.42 19.67 -16.90
C LEU A 204 8.22 20.90 -17.33
N ASN A 205 7.67 21.75 -18.20
CA ASN A 205 8.35 22.98 -18.62
C ASN A 205 8.52 23.98 -17.48
N TYR A 206 7.53 24.09 -16.58
CA TYR A 206 7.69 24.93 -15.41
C TYR A 206 8.82 24.41 -14.50
N ILE A 207 8.85 23.11 -14.19
CA ILE A 207 9.94 22.50 -13.41
C ILE A 207 11.29 22.79 -14.08
N LYS A 208 11.42 22.49 -15.39
CA LYS A 208 12.65 22.78 -16.14
C LYS A 208 13.08 24.24 -16.01
N SER A 209 12.14 25.19 -16.18
CA SER A 209 12.44 26.62 -16.12
C SER A 209 12.97 27.06 -14.76
N GLU A 210 12.45 26.47 -13.68
CA GLU A 210 12.87 26.74 -12.31
C GLU A 210 14.26 26.15 -12.01
N LEU A 211 14.58 24.97 -12.55
CA LEU A 211 15.91 24.38 -12.45
C LEU A 211 16.95 25.15 -13.26
N SER A 212 16.57 25.75 -14.39
CA SER A 212 17.43 26.59 -15.21
C SER A 212 17.69 27.99 -14.65
N ALA A 213 16.96 28.43 -13.62
CA ALA A 213 17.10 29.77 -13.07
C ALA A 213 18.43 29.97 -12.31
N ASP A 214 19.05 28.89 -11.82
CA ASP A 214 20.36 28.94 -11.17
C ASP A 214 21.49 28.80 -12.21
N LEU A 215 21.96 29.95 -12.70
CA LEU A 215 23.04 30.05 -13.70
C LEU A 215 24.39 29.47 -13.23
N THR A 216 24.53 29.12 -11.95
CA THR A 216 25.76 28.51 -11.43
C THR A 216 25.83 27.00 -11.67
N GLN A 217 24.72 26.37 -12.05
CA GLN A 217 24.66 24.93 -12.32
C GLN A 217 24.96 24.62 -13.78
N LYS A 218 25.92 23.71 -13.99
CA LYS A 218 26.28 23.17 -15.31
C LYS A 218 25.46 21.94 -15.69
N GLN A 219 24.62 21.44 -14.79
CA GLN A 219 23.85 20.22 -15.03
C GLN A 219 22.64 20.52 -15.92
N ASN A 220 22.38 19.63 -16.87
CA ASN A 220 21.21 19.73 -17.72
C ASN A 220 19.95 19.52 -16.86
N PRO A 221 19.01 20.48 -16.78
CA PRO A 221 17.81 20.35 -15.94
C PRO A 221 16.93 19.16 -16.34
N ASP A 222 17.01 18.71 -17.60
CA ASP A 222 16.26 17.53 -18.05
C ASP A 222 16.72 16.25 -17.33
N GLU A 223 18.00 16.14 -16.92
CA GLU A 223 18.53 14.97 -16.20
C GLU A 223 17.88 14.78 -14.81
N SER A 224 17.27 15.83 -14.29
CA SER A 224 16.65 15.83 -12.95
C SER A 224 15.14 15.59 -13.00
N ILE A 225 14.56 15.33 -14.17
CA ILE A 225 13.11 15.21 -14.33
C ILE A 225 12.79 13.82 -14.89
N TYR A 226 11.95 13.09 -14.18
CA TYR A 226 11.42 11.78 -14.58
C TYR A 226 9.92 11.83 -14.60
N TRP A 227 9.32 11.29 -15.66
CA TRP A 227 7.87 11.29 -15.77
C TRP A 227 7.34 10.01 -16.42
N THR A 228 6.10 9.69 -16.11
CA THR A 228 5.40 8.54 -16.68
C THR A 228 3.88 8.69 -16.58
N PHE A 229 3.15 7.75 -17.15
CA PHE A 229 1.71 7.60 -17.00
C PHE A 229 1.34 6.13 -16.83
N GLU A 230 0.18 5.88 -16.22
CA GLU A 230 -0.40 4.55 -16.11
C GLU A 230 -0.81 4.04 -17.50
N ASN A 231 -0.24 2.90 -17.92
CA ASN A 231 -0.55 2.24 -19.18
C ASN A 231 -1.75 1.30 -19.01
N ASN A 232 -2.91 1.94 -18.83
CA ASN A 232 -4.22 1.32 -19.01
C ASN A 232 -4.76 1.61 -20.43
N GLY A 233 -6.04 1.29 -20.70
CA GLY A 233 -6.65 1.56 -22.01
C GLY A 233 -6.63 3.04 -22.43
N VAL A 234 -6.75 3.96 -21.48
CA VAL A 234 -6.64 5.41 -21.72
C VAL A 234 -5.17 5.83 -21.87
N GLY A 235 -4.25 5.21 -21.12
CA GLY A 235 -2.82 5.41 -21.24
C GLY A 235 -2.26 5.15 -22.64
N GLU A 236 -2.83 4.22 -23.41
CA GLU A 236 -2.46 4.02 -24.81
C GLU A 236 -2.85 5.23 -25.72
N ALA A 237 -3.93 5.95 -25.38
CA ALA A 237 -4.27 7.21 -26.05
C ALA A 237 -3.27 8.32 -25.68
N ILE A 238 -2.89 8.42 -24.39
CA ILE A 238 -1.83 9.33 -23.92
C ILE A 238 -0.51 9.05 -24.66
N SER A 239 -0.13 7.77 -24.75
CA SER A 239 1.07 7.31 -25.48
C SER A 239 1.06 7.77 -26.93
N SER A 240 -0.07 7.63 -27.63
CA SER A 240 -0.23 8.02 -29.03
C SER A 240 -0.08 9.54 -29.21
N LEU A 241 -0.67 10.33 -28.31
CA LEU A 241 -0.57 11.79 -28.32
C LEU A 241 0.86 12.28 -28.05
N VAL A 242 1.58 11.65 -27.11
CA VAL A 242 2.99 11.97 -26.86
C VAL A 242 3.84 11.70 -28.12
N VAL A 243 3.59 10.58 -28.81
CA VAL A 243 4.28 10.25 -30.08
C VAL A 243 3.95 11.27 -31.18
N GLU A 244 2.69 11.69 -31.29
CA GLU A 244 2.25 12.70 -32.27
C GLU A 244 2.91 14.06 -32.02
N ILE A 245 2.98 14.49 -30.77
CA ILE A 245 3.60 15.76 -30.37
C ILE A 245 5.12 15.73 -30.59
N GLY A 246 5.75 14.59 -30.32
CA GLY A 246 7.20 14.43 -30.24
C GLY A 246 7.65 14.38 -28.79
N GLU A 247 8.18 13.23 -28.38
CA GLU A 247 8.64 12.97 -27.01
C GLU A 247 9.76 13.93 -26.59
N GLU A 248 10.60 14.34 -27.53
CA GLU A 248 11.69 15.30 -27.34
C GLU A 248 11.23 16.70 -26.93
N LYS A 249 9.94 17.02 -27.10
CA LYS A 249 9.36 18.30 -26.65
C LYS A 249 9.00 18.30 -25.17
N PHE A 250 8.99 17.14 -24.52
CA PHE A 250 8.72 17.00 -23.09
C PHE A 250 10.05 17.01 -22.33
N PRO A 251 10.24 17.93 -21.37
CA PRO A 251 11.41 17.91 -20.50
C PRO A 251 11.57 16.59 -19.74
N GLY A 252 12.81 16.16 -19.59
CA GLY A 252 13.18 15.00 -18.79
C GLY A 252 12.96 13.64 -19.44
N HIS A 253 13.08 12.61 -18.61
CA HIS A 253 13.11 11.22 -19.02
C HIS A 253 11.73 10.58 -18.91
N PHE A 254 11.15 10.25 -20.06
CA PHE A 254 9.94 9.44 -20.11
C PHE A 254 10.27 7.99 -19.72
N THR A 255 9.79 7.56 -18.56
CA THR A 255 10.09 6.24 -17.98
C THR A 255 9.02 5.21 -18.36
N HIS A 256 9.46 3.98 -18.61
CA HIS A 256 8.65 2.86 -19.10
C HIS A 256 8.81 1.62 -18.23
N GLU A 257 7.88 0.68 -18.39
CA GLU A 257 7.98 -0.63 -17.75
C GLU A 257 9.29 -1.33 -18.16
N PRO A 258 10.11 -1.81 -17.20
CA PRO A 258 11.34 -2.51 -17.50
C PRO A 258 11.10 -3.69 -18.45
N LYS A 259 11.96 -3.84 -19.47
CA LYS A 259 11.83 -4.92 -20.44
C LYS A 259 11.98 -6.27 -19.74
N ARG A 260 10.94 -7.10 -19.81
CA ARG A 260 11.03 -8.51 -19.41
C ARG A 260 11.82 -9.29 -20.46
N ALA A 261 12.68 -10.20 -20.01
CA ALA A 261 13.43 -11.08 -20.90
C ALA A 261 12.48 -11.80 -21.89
N GLY A 262 12.75 -11.67 -23.19
CA GLY A 262 11.98 -12.31 -24.26
C GLY A 262 10.92 -11.45 -24.97
N LEU A 263 10.60 -10.24 -24.48
CA LEU A 263 9.67 -9.33 -25.16
C LEU A 263 10.41 -8.38 -26.13
N ARG A 264 10.00 -8.36 -27.41
CA ARG A 264 10.63 -7.54 -28.47
C ARG A 264 10.38 -6.04 -28.35
N LYS A 265 9.26 -5.60 -27.75
CA LYS A 265 8.87 -4.19 -27.64
C LYS A 265 8.52 -3.86 -26.18
N GLY A 266 9.12 -2.80 -25.64
CA GLY A 266 8.76 -2.27 -24.32
C GLY A 266 7.40 -1.59 -24.38
N ARG A 267 6.63 -1.67 -23.29
CA ARG A 267 5.38 -0.90 -23.15
C ARG A 267 5.72 0.51 -22.67
N ARG A 268 5.15 1.54 -23.30
CA ARG A 268 5.29 2.94 -22.89
C ARG A 268 4.45 3.17 -21.62
N GLY A 269 4.94 3.98 -20.69
CA GLY A 269 4.32 4.13 -19.37
C GLY A 269 4.55 2.92 -18.45
N LEU A 270 3.96 2.95 -17.26
CA LEU A 270 4.04 1.86 -16.26
C LEU A 270 2.69 1.19 -16.07
N THR A 271 2.69 -0.09 -15.68
CA THR A 271 1.43 -0.85 -15.46
C THR A 271 1.15 -1.18 -14.00
N THR A 272 0.07 -0.68 -13.43
CA THR A 272 -0.34 -0.90 -12.03
C THR A 272 -1.33 -2.06 -11.94
N SER A 273 -0.91 -3.21 -12.47
CA SER A 273 -1.64 -4.48 -12.28
C SER A 273 -1.60 -4.93 -10.81
N PHE A 274 -2.31 -6.01 -10.47
CA PHE A 274 -2.45 -6.46 -9.08
C PHE A 274 -1.11 -6.52 -8.31
N LYS A 275 -0.09 -7.24 -8.80
CA LYS A 275 1.19 -7.38 -8.06
C LYS A 275 1.94 -6.05 -7.86
N PRO A 276 2.20 -5.24 -8.91
CA PRO A 276 2.81 -3.92 -8.75
C PRO A 276 1.99 -2.97 -7.86
N LYS A 277 0.66 -3.01 -7.91
CA LYS A 277 -0.22 -2.22 -7.05
C LYS A 277 0.00 -2.56 -5.57
N ILE A 278 -0.01 -3.85 -5.21
CA ILE A 278 0.21 -4.28 -3.82
C ILE A 278 1.61 -3.89 -3.33
N ALA A 279 2.64 -4.05 -4.17
CA ALA A 279 4.00 -3.64 -3.83
C ALA A 279 4.07 -2.13 -3.56
N ALA A 280 3.52 -1.31 -4.46
CA ALA A 280 3.45 0.14 -4.30
C ALA A 280 2.64 0.55 -3.06
N CYS A 281 1.51 -0.09 -2.78
CA CYS A 281 0.71 0.15 -1.57
C CYS A 281 1.52 -0.16 -0.30
N THR A 282 2.23 -1.28 -0.28
CA THR A 282 3.06 -1.70 0.86
C THR A 282 4.18 -0.69 1.11
N LYS A 283 4.83 -0.21 0.03
CA LYS A 283 5.89 0.79 0.11
C LYS A 283 5.35 2.15 0.54
N LEU A 284 4.23 2.61 -0.03
CA LEU A 284 3.55 3.84 0.37
C LEU A 284 3.20 3.82 1.86
N LYS A 285 2.60 2.72 2.34
CA LYS A 285 2.30 2.52 3.76
C LYS A 285 3.55 2.69 4.61
N SER A 286 4.62 1.98 4.29
CA SER A 286 5.89 2.05 5.03
C SER A 286 6.46 3.47 5.07
N LEU A 287 6.46 4.18 3.94
CA LEU A 287 6.97 5.55 3.87
C LEU A 287 6.12 6.51 4.72
N VAL A 288 4.79 6.42 4.63
CA VAL A 288 3.88 7.28 5.40
C VAL A 288 4.00 7.01 6.89
N GLU A 289 4.01 5.75 7.30
CA GLU A 289 4.08 5.36 8.72
C GLU A 289 5.44 5.66 9.37
N SER A 290 6.51 5.70 8.58
CA SER A 290 7.85 6.09 9.04
C SER A 290 8.13 7.60 8.91
N GLY A 291 7.21 8.38 8.36
CA GLY A 291 7.41 9.81 8.12
C GLY A 291 8.47 10.14 7.06
N ARG A 292 8.78 9.19 6.16
CA ARG A 292 9.78 9.33 5.08
C ARG A 292 9.19 9.83 3.75
N ILE A 293 7.89 10.13 3.73
CA ILE A 293 7.19 10.77 2.62
C ILE A 293 6.34 11.90 3.20
N GLU A 294 6.38 13.05 2.56
CA GLU A 294 5.59 14.21 2.98
C GLU A 294 4.43 14.42 2.01
N LEU A 295 3.22 14.06 2.46
CA LEU A 295 1.96 14.30 1.75
C LEU A 295 1.32 15.58 2.29
N VAL A 296 1.22 16.59 1.43
CA VAL A 296 0.79 17.94 1.84
C VAL A 296 -0.58 18.31 1.28
N SER A 297 -1.08 17.56 0.30
CA SER A 297 -2.37 17.78 -0.33
C SER A 297 -3.53 17.36 0.55
N SER A 298 -4.46 18.29 0.80
CA SER A 298 -5.70 17.96 1.53
C SER A 298 -6.57 16.95 0.78
N PRO A 299 -6.80 17.06 -0.54
CA PRO A 299 -7.54 16.04 -1.29
C PRO A 299 -6.87 14.67 -1.28
N LEU A 300 -5.55 14.57 -1.48
CA LEU A 300 -4.83 13.30 -1.43
C LEU A 300 -4.93 12.65 -0.04
N VAL A 301 -4.77 13.44 1.03
CA VAL A 301 -4.93 12.95 2.41
C VAL A 301 -6.37 12.47 2.65
N ALA A 302 -7.37 13.13 2.08
CA ALA A 302 -8.77 12.72 2.19
C ALA A 302 -9.04 11.40 1.45
N GLU A 303 -8.48 11.21 0.25
CA GLU A 303 -8.57 9.93 -0.48
C GLU A 303 -7.85 8.82 0.28
N LEU A 304 -6.65 9.07 0.79
CA LEU A 304 -5.87 8.09 1.54
C LEU A 304 -6.59 7.64 2.82
N LYS A 305 -7.35 8.53 3.47
CA LYS A 305 -8.21 8.20 4.63
C LYS A 305 -9.38 7.28 4.27
N ASN A 306 -9.79 7.27 3.01
CA ASN A 306 -10.87 6.44 2.50
C ASN A 306 -10.35 5.30 1.60
N TYR A 307 -9.04 5.08 1.54
CA TYR A 307 -8.43 4.01 0.75
C TYR A 307 -8.29 2.75 1.59
N ILE A 308 -9.22 1.82 1.37
CA ILE A 308 -9.51 0.72 2.27
C ILE A 308 -9.20 -0.63 1.62
N ARG A 309 -8.97 -1.65 2.45
CA ARG A 309 -8.77 -3.01 2.01
C ARG A 309 -10.04 -3.54 1.35
N SER A 310 -9.90 -4.07 0.14
CA SER A 310 -10.96 -4.77 -0.60
C SER A 310 -10.40 -6.05 -1.19
N GLY A 311 -10.87 -7.18 -0.66
CA GLY A 311 -10.32 -8.51 -0.93
C GLY A 311 -8.81 -8.57 -0.63
N GLN A 312 -8.02 -8.89 -1.65
CA GLN A 312 -6.55 -8.95 -1.56
C GLN A 312 -5.86 -7.64 -2.01
N SER A 313 -6.62 -6.56 -2.21
CA SER A 313 -6.14 -5.25 -2.69
C SER A 313 -6.66 -4.10 -1.83
N PHE A 314 -6.44 -2.89 -2.32
CA PHE A 314 -6.99 -1.66 -1.77
C PHE A 314 -7.73 -0.88 -2.86
N GLU A 315 -8.80 -0.20 -2.48
CA GLU A 315 -9.59 0.65 -3.35
C GLU A 315 -10.25 1.77 -2.54
N ALA A 316 -10.78 2.79 -3.24
CA ALA A 316 -11.62 3.79 -2.60
C ALA A 316 -12.82 3.13 -1.91
N LYS A 317 -13.14 3.58 -0.70
CA LYS A 317 -14.42 3.34 -0.06
C LYS A 317 -15.55 3.77 -1.00
N SER A 318 -16.66 3.02 -0.99
CA SER A 318 -17.84 3.37 -1.78
C SER A 318 -18.25 4.84 -1.60
N GLY A 319 -18.41 5.56 -2.71
CA GLY A 319 -18.72 6.99 -2.74
C GLY A 319 -17.51 7.93 -2.57
N SER A 320 -16.31 7.38 -2.39
CA SER A 320 -15.05 8.13 -2.41
C SER A 320 -14.31 7.92 -3.74
N THR A 321 -13.21 8.63 -3.90
CA THR A 321 -12.31 8.54 -5.05
C THR A 321 -10.91 8.15 -4.60
N ASP A 322 -10.10 7.60 -5.50
CA ASP A 322 -8.72 7.18 -5.24
C ASP A 322 -7.74 7.58 -6.35
N ASP A 323 -8.14 8.43 -7.30
CA ASP A 323 -7.30 8.79 -8.45
C ASP A 323 -5.97 9.46 -8.03
N LEU A 324 -5.97 10.34 -7.01
CA LEU A 324 -4.74 10.95 -6.48
C LEU A 324 -3.88 9.91 -5.76
N VAL A 325 -4.50 8.96 -5.07
CA VAL A 325 -3.78 7.82 -4.46
C VAL A 325 -3.15 6.95 -5.55
N SER A 326 -3.89 6.61 -6.61
CA SER A 326 -3.41 5.82 -7.75
C SER A 326 -2.23 6.50 -8.47
N ALA A 327 -2.33 7.81 -8.73
CA ALA A 327 -1.19 8.60 -9.24
C ALA A 327 0.00 8.62 -8.27
N THR A 328 -0.25 8.59 -6.95
CA THR A 328 0.83 8.48 -5.94
C THR A 328 1.48 7.09 -5.96
N LEU A 329 0.71 6.01 -6.12
CA LEU A 329 1.26 4.65 -6.27
C LEU A 329 2.15 4.55 -7.52
N LEU A 330 1.77 5.23 -8.60
CA LEU A 330 2.58 5.35 -9.81
C LEU A 330 3.90 6.09 -9.54
N ILE A 331 3.89 7.15 -8.73
CA ILE A 331 5.10 7.85 -8.27
C ILE A 331 6.02 6.91 -7.47
N ILE A 332 5.47 6.09 -6.56
CA ILE A 332 6.27 5.12 -5.80
C ILE A 332 7.00 4.17 -6.75
N ARG A 333 6.31 3.66 -7.76
CA ARG A 333 6.91 2.77 -8.76
C ARG A 333 7.96 3.47 -9.62
N LEU A 334 7.68 4.70 -10.02
CA LEU A 334 8.63 5.52 -10.78
C LEU A 334 9.92 5.72 -9.96
N ALA A 335 9.81 6.02 -8.66
CA ALA A 335 10.95 6.17 -7.77
C ALA A 335 11.81 4.89 -7.69
N GLU A 336 11.19 3.71 -7.62
CA GLU A 336 11.90 2.41 -7.61
C GLU A 336 12.66 2.17 -8.93
N ILE A 337 12.05 2.48 -10.08
CA ILE A 337 12.72 2.32 -11.38
C ILE A 337 13.87 3.31 -11.53
N VAL A 338 13.67 4.58 -11.15
CA VAL A 338 14.72 5.60 -11.22
C VAL A 338 15.89 5.21 -10.30
N ARG A 339 15.60 4.68 -9.11
CA ARG A 339 16.62 4.14 -8.19
C ARG A 339 17.46 3.04 -8.83
N ASP A 340 16.82 2.07 -9.49
CA ASP A 340 17.47 0.86 -9.96
C ASP A 340 18.22 1.06 -11.30
N PHE A 341 17.78 2.02 -12.14
CA PHE A 341 18.20 2.10 -13.54
C PHE A 341 18.84 3.41 -13.98
N ASP A 342 18.87 4.47 -13.16
CA ASP A 342 19.56 5.71 -13.55
C ASP A 342 21.02 5.76 -13.04
N PRO A 343 22.02 5.70 -13.94
CA PRO A 343 23.43 5.88 -13.60
C PRO A 343 23.79 7.32 -13.17
N HIS A 344 22.95 8.33 -13.43
CA HIS A 344 23.19 9.73 -13.10
C HIS A 344 22.68 10.12 -11.70
N MET A 345 21.89 9.26 -11.04
CA MET A 345 21.53 9.44 -9.63
C MET A 345 22.80 9.46 -8.79
N THR A 346 23.07 10.61 -8.17
CA THR A 346 24.22 10.74 -7.27
C THR A 346 24.15 9.68 -6.17
N GLU A 347 25.31 9.16 -5.76
CA GLU A 347 25.43 8.14 -4.72
C GLU A 347 24.72 8.56 -3.42
N LYS A 348 24.71 9.87 -3.13
CA LYS A 348 23.98 10.49 -2.02
C LYS A 348 22.45 10.45 -2.18
N LEU A 349 21.92 10.62 -3.40
CA LEU A 349 20.48 10.47 -3.67
C LEU A 349 20.06 9.00 -3.58
N ARG A 350 20.93 8.09 -4.06
CA ARG A 350 20.76 6.66 -3.83
C ARG A 350 20.72 6.37 -2.33
N GLU A 351 21.67 6.86 -1.55
CA GLU A 351 21.73 6.67 -0.08
C GLU A 351 20.47 7.13 0.68
N VAL A 352 19.88 8.28 0.32
CA VAL A 352 18.64 8.74 0.98
C VAL A 352 17.43 7.89 0.56
N ILE A 353 17.39 7.40 -0.68
CA ILE A 353 16.42 6.38 -1.11
C ILE A 353 16.72 5.01 -0.46
N LEU A 354 17.99 4.71 -0.18
CA LEU A 354 18.55 3.50 0.46
C LEU A 354 18.36 3.46 1.98
N LEU A 355 17.60 4.35 2.61
CA LEU A 355 17.12 4.10 3.99
C LEU A 355 16.15 2.88 4.07
N GLU A 356 16.14 1.99 3.07
CA GLU A 356 15.92 0.56 3.26
C GLU A 356 17.12 -0.04 4.01
N GLY A 357 17.15 0.13 5.33
CA GLY A 357 18.29 -0.27 6.17
C GLY A 357 17.94 -0.52 7.63
N GLU A 358 16.85 -1.25 7.90
CA GLU A 358 16.89 -2.30 8.93
C GLU A 358 16.47 -3.59 8.22
N GLU A 359 17.41 -4.18 7.48
CA GLU A 359 17.58 -5.61 7.67
C GLU A 359 17.81 -5.77 9.19
N ALA A 360 16.87 -6.40 9.89
CA ALA A 360 17.08 -6.73 11.28
C ALA A 360 18.43 -7.45 11.38
N GLU A 361 19.41 -6.83 12.03
CA GLU A 361 20.68 -7.50 12.33
C GLU A 361 20.33 -8.86 12.95
N PRO A 362 20.96 -9.97 12.49
CA PRO A 362 20.74 -11.26 13.12
C PRO A 362 21.12 -11.10 14.59
N LEU A 363 20.12 -11.24 15.47
CA LEU A 363 20.31 -11.17 16.91
C LEU A 363 21.49 -12.08 17.29
N PRO A 364 22.41 -11.60 18.16
CA PRO A 364 23.57 -12.38 18.56
C PRO A 364 23.11 -13.70 19.19
N PHE A 365 23.47 -14.82 18.54
CA PHE A 365 23.22 -16.16 19.08
C PHE A 365 24.32 -16.51 20.08
N ILE A 366 23.94 -16.72 21.35
CA ILE A 366 24.78 -17.42 22.32
C ILE A 366 24.60 -18.91 22.05
N MET A 367 25.65 -19.57 21.57
CA MET A 367 25.74 -21.03 21.55
C MET A 367 25.99 -21.54 22.97
N SER A 368 25.03 -22.25 23.56
CA SER A 368 25.31 -23.16 24.66
C SER A 368 25.55 -24.55 24.07
N VAL A 369 26.80 -24.99 24.04
CA VAL A 369 27.15 -26.37 23.75
C VAL A 369 26.98 -27.16 25.04
N SER A 370 26.11 -28.17 25.04
CA SER A 370 26.05 -29.17 26.11
C SER A 370 26.75 -30.43 25.60
N PHE A 371 27.76 -30.88 26.36
CA PHE A 371 28.54 -32.10 26.10
C PHE A 371 27.71 -33.37 26.26
#